data_AF-A4FEB8-F1
#
_entry.id   AF-A4FEB8-F1
#
_cell.length_a   1.000
_cell.length_b   1.000
_cell.length_c   1.000
_cell.angle_alpha   90.00
_cell.angle_beta   90.00
_cell.angle_gamma   90.00
#
_symmetry.space_group_name_H-M   'P 1'
#
loop_
_entity.id
_entity.type
_entity.pdbx_description
1 polymer ?
#
loop_
_entity_poly.entity_id
_entity_poly.type
_entity_poly.pdbx_seq_one_letter_code
_entity_poly.pdbx_strand_id
1 'polypeptide(L)'
;MVPAVNQVELHPFLQQAEVRRYDAEHGIATEAWSPLAKGGELLSEPVVADLARKHGRTPAQVVLRWHLQLGNVVIPKSVTPSRIRENLDVFGFTLDEADLTTLAALDRGERTGPDPDTFNVA
;
A
#
# COMPACT_ATOMS: atom_id res chain seq x y z
N MET A 1 22.32 -16.70 1.71
CA MET A 1 21.81 -15.81 2.77
C MET A 1 20.43 -15.35 2.34
N VAL A 2 19.45 -15.32 3.24
CA VAL A 2 18.10 -14.82 2.96
C VAL A 2 18.06 -13.31 3.29
N PRO A 3 17.51 -12.44 2.42
CA PRO A 3 17.41 -11.02 2.72
C PRO A 3 16.45 -10.75 3.89
N ALA A 4 16.70 -9.71 4.67
CA ALA A 4 15.79 -9.33 5.76
C ALA A 4 14.53 -8.62 5.24
N VAL A 5 14.64 -7.90 4.13
CA VAL A 5 13.58 -7.06 3.55
C VAL A 5 13.57 -7.24 2.04
N ASN A 6 12.37 -7.26 1.45
CA ASN A 6 12.15 -7.10 0.02
C ASN A 6 11.28 -5.85 -0.19
N GLN A 7 11.88 -4.79 -0.72
CA GLN A 7 11.19 -3.52 -0.95
C GLN A 7 10.62 -3.48 -2.38
N VAL A 8 9.29 -3.59 -2.53
CA VAL A 8 8.61 -3.71 -3.82
C VAL A 8 7.51 -2.67 -4.02
N GLU A 9 7.11 -2.44 -5.27
CA GLU A 9 5.98 -1.57 -5.57
C GLU A 9 4.73 -2.26 -5.03
N LEU A 10 4.00 -1.59 -4.15
CA LEU A 10 2.81 -2.17 -3.57
C LEU A 10 1.80 -1.07 -3.26
N HIS A 11 0.58 -1.22 -3.76
CA HIS A 11 -0.57 -0.37 -3.48
C HIS A 11 -1.85 -1.11 -3.90
N PRO A 12 -3.07 -0.60 -3.63
CA PRO A 12 -4.30 -1.34 -3.92
C PRO A 12 -4.48 -1.80 -5.38
N PHE A 13 -3.90 -1.09 -6.36
CA PHE A 13 -3.93 -1.52 -7.77
C PHE A 13 -2.89 -2.61 -8.15
N LEU A 14 -1.91 -2.87 -7.29
CA LEU A 14 -0.84 -3.85 -7.45
C LEU A 14 -0.47 -4.40 -6.06
N GLN A 15 -1.25 -5.36 -5.55
CA GLN A 15 -1.18 -5.76 -4.13
C GLN A 15 -0.13 -6.82 -3.83
N GLN A 16 0.56 -7.33 -4.86
CA GLN A 16 1.71 -8.22 -4.73
C GLN A 16 1.42 -9.47 -3.88
N ALA A 17 0.22 -10.05 -4.01
CA ALA A 17 -0.21 -11.14 -3.13
C ALA A 17 0.75 -12.34 -3.15
N GLU A 18 1.23 -12.73 -4.34
CA GLU A 18 2.17 -13.84 -4.49
C GLU A 18 3.55 -13.52 -3.91
N VAL A 19 4.08 -12.31 -4.19
CA VAL A 19 5.37 -11.85 -3.66
C VAL A 19 5.33 -11.75 -2.13
N ARG A 20 4.29 -11.14 -1.56
CA ARG A 20 4.11 -11.06 -0.10
C ARG A 20 4.03 -12.43 0.56
N ARG A 21 3.33 -13.38 -0.07
CA ARG A 21 3.26 -14.75 0.45
C ARG A 21 4.64 -15.41 0.44
N TYR A 22 5.37 -15.29 -0.67
CA TYR A 22 6.73 -15.82 -0.76
C TYR A 22 7.65 -15.20 0.28
N ASP A 23 7.62 -13.87 0.43
CA ASP A 23 8.40 -13.15 1.42
C ASP A 23 8.11 -13.68 2.84
N ALA A 24 6.82 -13.80 3.20
CA ALA A 24 6.39 -14.31 4.50
C ALA A 24 6.85 -15.77 4.76
N GLU A 25 6.72 -16.66 3.76
CA GLU A 25 7.17 -18.06 3.85
C GLU A 25 8.69 -18.18 4.08
N HIS A 26 9.47 -17.18 3.67
CA HIS A 26 10.92 -17.17 3.79
C HIS A 26 11.43 -16.27 4.93
N GLY A 27 10.55 -15.67 5.72
CA GLY A 27 10.93 -14.75 6.80
C GLY A 27 11.52 -13.43 6.31
N ILE A 28 11.13 -13.00 5.10
CA ILE A 28 11.50 -11.72 4.49
C ILE A 28 10.37 -10.73 4.79
N ALA A 29 10.71 -9.53 5.29
CA ALA A 29 9.71 -8.48 5.47
C ALA A 29 9.41 -7.79 4.13
N THR A 30 8.13 -7.70 3.74
CA THR A 30 7.74 -6.89 2.59
C THR A 30 7.67 -5.41 2.97
N GLU A 31 8.39 -4.56 2.24
CA GLU A 31 8.36 -3.10 2.39
C GLU A 31 7.77 -2.44 1.14
N ALA A 32 6.66 -1.71 1.30
CA ALA A 32 5.93 -1.10 0.20
C ALA A 32 6.52 0.26 -0.20
N TRP A 33 7.11 0.34 -1.39
CA TRP A 33 7.46 1.61 -2.03
C TRP A 33 6.33 2.11 -2.95
N SER A 34 6.24 3.43 -3.13
CA SER A 34 5.10 4.12 -3.76
C SER A 34 3.73 3.66 -3.21
N PRO A 35 3.54 3.63 -1.88
CA PRO A 35 2.37 2.98 -1.28
C PRO A 35 1.03 3.64 -1.62
N LEU A 36 1.06 4.86 -2.16
CA LEU A 36 -0.10 5.64 -2.57
C LEU A 36 -0.21 5.78 -4.10
N ALA A 37 0.46 4.92 -4.89
CA ALA A 37 0.45 4.98 -6.37
C ALA A 37 0.74 6.40 -6.90
N LYS A 38 1.79 7.04 -6.35
CA LYS A 38 2.18 8.44 -6.65
C LYS A 38 1.18 9.54 -6.26
N GLY A 39 0.11 9.22 -5.52
CA GLY A 39 -0.80 10.21 -4.91
C GLY A 39 -1.81 10.84 -5.87
N GLY A 40 -2.29 10.07 -6.87
CA GLY A 40 -3.27 10.50 -7.88
C GLY A 40 -4.56 9.69 -7.84
N GLU A 41 -4.84 8.93 -8.91
CA GLU A 41 -6.10 8.20 -9.15
C GLU A 41 -6.56 7.39 -7.93
N LEU A 42 -5.64 6.66 -7.31
CA LEU A 42 -5.92 5.85 -6.12
C LEU A 42 -6.57 6.65 -4.97
N LEU A 43 -6.14 7.89 -4.74
CA LEU A 43 -6.68 8.72 -3.66
C LEU A 43 -8.03 9.35 -4.01
N SER A 44 -8.41 9.29 -5.29
CA SER A 44 -9.72 9.72 -5.82
C SER A 44 -10.66 8.56 -6.15
N GLU A 45 -10.22 7.30 -6.00
CA GLU A 45 -11.07 6.13 -6.22
C GLU A 45 -12.32 6.20 -5.32
N PRO A 46 -13.54 6.09 -5.89
CA PRO A 46 -14.78 6.21 -5.12
C PRO A 46 -14.80 5.27 -3.90
N VAL A 47 -14.31 4.04 -4.09
CA VAL A 47 -14.18 3.04 -3.04
C VAL A 47 -13.29 3.52 -1.89
N VAL A 48 -12.12 4.08 -2.19
CA VAL A 48 -11.19 4.58 -1.16
C VAL A 48 -11.78 5.81 -0.46
N ALA A 49 -12.44 6.69 -1.21
CA ALA A 49 -13.11 7.87 -0.66
C ALA A 49 -14.30 7.52 0.25
N ASP A 50 -15.07 6.50 -0.10
CA ASP A 50 -16.18 5.99 0.71
C ASP A 50 -15.67 5.38 2.02
N LEU A 51 -14.59 4.59 1.97
CA LEU A 51 -13.94 4.05 3.16
C LEU A 51 -13.36 5.16 4.04
N ALA A 52 -12.74 6.17 3.43
CA ALA A 52 -12.22 7.33 4.15
C ALA A 52 -13.35 8.03 4.92
N ARG A 53 -14.51 8.21 4.29
CA ARG A 53 -15.72 8.77 4.93
C ARG A 53 -16.24 7.88 6.05
N LYS A 54 -16.32 6.55 5.83
CA LYS A 54 -16.76 5.56 6.83
C LYS A 54 -15.94 5.68 8.12
N HIS A 55 -14.63 5.86 8.00
CA HIS A 55 -13.70 5.89 9.13
C HIS A 55 -13.40 7.30 9.67
N GLY A 56 -13.92 8.35 9.04
CA GLY A 56 -13.58 9.74 9.38
C GLY A 56 -12.09 10.05 9.18
N ARG A 57 -11.49 9.48 8.12
CA ARG A 57 -10.07 9.57 7.78
C ARG A 57 -9.88 10.13 6.37
N THR A 58 -8.63 10.34 5.96
CA THR A 58 -8.31 10.68 4.57
C THR A 58 -8.09 9.42 3.72
N PRO A 59 -8.25 9.50 2.38
CA PRO A 59 -7.93 8.39 1.48
C PRO A 59 -6.51 7.84 1.68
N ALA A 60 -5.53 8.71 1.91
CA ALA A 60 -4.15 8.30 2.17
C ALA A 60 -4.05 7.47 3.46
N GLN A 61 -4.71 7.90 4.54
CA GLN A 61 -4.72 7.16 5.80
C GLN A 61 -5.36 5.78 5.66
N VAL A 62 -6.44 5.65 4.88
CA VAL A 62 -7.07 4.34 4.60
C VAL A 62 -6.08 3.40 3.91
N VAL A 63 -5.42 3.87 2.84
CA VAL A 63 -4.45 3.05 2.10
C VAL A 63 -3.25 2.67 2.98
N LEU A 64 -2.73 3.60 3.78
CA LEU A 64 -1.63 3.32 4.70
C LEU A 64 -2.04 2.34 5.81
N ARG A 65 -3.26 2.46 6.35
CA ARG A 65 -3.79 1.50 7.31
C ARG A 65 -3.93 0.11 6.71
N TRP A 66 -4.38 0.02 5.46
CA TRP A 66 -4.46 -1.23 4.71
C TRP A 66 -3.09 -1.92 4.60
N HIS A 67 -2.03 -1.19 4.23
CA HIS A 67 -0.65 -1.71 4.22
C HIS A 67 -0.25 -2.33 5.56
N LEU A 68 -0.47 -1.60 6.65
CA LEU A 68 -0.11 -2.05 8.00
C LEU A 68 -0.90 -3.30 8.41
N GLN A 69 -2.18 -3.40 8.03
CA GLN A 69 -3.01 -4.58 8.33
C GLN A 69 -2.66 -5.80 7.49
N LEU A 70 -2.05 -5.62 6.31
CA LEU A 70 -1.44 -6.71 5.56
C LEU A 70 -0.09 -7.19 6.14
N GLY A 71 0.43 -6.49 7.16
CA GLY A 71 1.73 -6.79 7.78
C GLY A 71 2.92 -6.16 7.05
N ASN A 72 2.68 -5.25 6.10
CA ASN A 72 3.75 -4.59 5.35
C ASN A 72 4.44 -3.50 6.19
N VAL A 73 5.74 -3.32 5.95
CA VAL A 73 6.40 -2.04 6.24
C VAL A 73 6.00 -1.05 5.13
N VAL A 74 5.78 0.23 5.46
CA VAL A 74 5.29 1.23 4.49
C VAL A 74 6.06 2.54 4.60
N ILE A 75 6.50 3.08 3.45
CA ILE A 75 7.35 4.27 3.37
C ILE A 75 6.72 5.38 2.52
N PRO A 76 5.66 6.05 2.99
CA PRO A 76 5.03 7.12 2.24
C PRO A 76 5.94 8.36 2.16
N LYS A 77 6.21 8.84 0.94
CA LYS A 77 6.93 10.09 0.72
C LYS A 77 5.99 11.30 0.89
N SER A 78 6.43 12.30 1.64
CA SER A 78 5.87 13.64 1.62
C SER A 78 6.94 14.68 1.96
N VAL A 79 6.84 15.86 1.39
CA VAL A 79 7.61 17.05 1.79
C VAL A 79 6.75 18.08 2.52
N THR A 80 5.43 17.85 2.59
CA THR A 80 4.48 18.75 3.24
C THR A 80 4.29 18.32 4.69
N PRO A 81 4.63 19.17 5.69
CA PRO A 81 4.59 18.78 7.11
C PRO A 81 3.22 18.31 7.61
N SER A 82 2.12 18.91 7.14
CA SER A 82 0.76 18.45 7.50
C SER A 82 0.49 17.03 7.02
N ARG A 83 0.84 16.72 5.77
CA ARG A 83 0.70 15.37 5.19
C ARG A 83 1.62 14.35 5.88
N ILE A 84 2.81 14.74 6.31
CA ILE A 84 3.70 13.85 7.09
C ILE A 84 3.02 13.44 8.40
N ARG A 85 2.42 14.40 9.12
CA ARG A 85 1.66 14.10 10.35
C ARG A 85 0.42 13.26 10.06
N GLU A 86 -0.33 13.59 9.01
CA GLU A 86 -1.52 12.85 8.59
C GLU A 86 -1.20 11.39 8.24
N ASN A 87 -0.14 11.16 7.45
CA ASN A 87 0.32 9.82 7.08
C ASN A 87 0.78 8.98 8.28
N LEU A 88 1.21 9.64 9.38
CA LEU A 88 1.60 8.96 10.61
C LEU A 88 0.39 8.62 11.51
N ASP A 89 -0.70 9.38 11.41
CA ASP A 89 -1.93 9.17 12.20
C ASP A 89 -2.81 8.04 11.63
N VAL A 90 -2.25 6.83 11.57
CA VAL A 90 -2.91 5.64 10.99
C VAL A 90 -3.07 4.49 11.99
N PHE A 91 -2.77 4.74 13.26
CA PHE A 91 -2.87 3.73 14.33
C PHE A 91 -4.16 3.82 15.15
N GLY A 92 -4.89 4.93 15.05
CA GLY A 92 -6.11 5.20 15.82
C GLY A 92 -7.41 4.64 15.22
N PHE A 93 -7.33 3.77 14.21
CA PHE A 93 -8.49 3.10 13.60
C PHE A 93 -8.06 1.78 12.93
N THR A 94 -9.04 0.96 12.56
CA THR A 94 -8.84 -0.31 11.85
C THR A 94 -9.85 -0.44 10.71
N LEU A 95 -9.42 -1.05 9.62
CA LEU A 95 -10.29 -1.52 8.54
C LEU A 95 -10.84 -2.90 8.93
N ASP A 96 -12.15 -3.10 8.76
CA ASP A 96 -12.77 -4.40 9.00
C ASP A 96 -12.61 -5.34 7.78
N GLU A 97 -13.07 -6.58 7.90
CA GLU A 97 -12.95 -7.57 6.81
C GLU A 97 -13.67 -7.13 5.53
N ALA A 98 -14.79 -6.41 5.64
CA ALA A 98 -15.52 -5.91 4.49
C ALA A 98 -14.74 -4.80 3.77
N ASP A 99 -14.07 -3.92 4.53
CA ASP A 99 -13.19 -2.88 4.00
C ASP A 99 -11.99 -3.50 3.28
N LEU A 100 -11.35 -4.49 3.90
CA LEU A 100 -10.21 -5.19 3.32
C LEU A 100 -10.60 -5.95 2.05
N THR A 101 -11.76 -6.61 2.05
CA THR A 101 -12.32 -7.30 0.86
C THR A 101 -12.61 -6.30 -0.26
N THR A 102 -13.15 -5.14 0.09
CA THR A 102 -13.45 -4.07 -0.86
C THR A 102 -12.17 -3.52 -1.50
N LEU A 103 -11.11 -3.30 -0.71
CA LEU A 103 -9.81 -2.89 -1.25
C LEU A 103 -9.14 -4.00 -2.07
N ALA A 104 -9.31 -5.27 -1.71
CA ALA A 104 -8.77 -6.41 -2.47
C ALA A 104 -9.28 -6.42 -3.92
N ALA A 105 -10.52 -5.98 -4.16
CA ALA A 105 -11.11 -5.91 -5.50
C ALA A 105 -10.50 -4.82 -6.41
N LEU A 106 -9.65 -3.93 -5.87
CA LEU A 106 -8.97 -2.89 -6.65
C LEU A 106 -7.71 -3.42 -7.37
N ASP A 107 -7.22 -4.62 -7.04
CA ASP A 107 -6.06 -5.17 -7.73
C ASP A 107 -6.37 -5.42 -9.20
N ARG A 108 -5.52 -4.86 -10.06
CA ARG A 108 -5.62 -4.96 -11.51
C ARG A 108 -4.25 -5.04 -12.17
N GLY A 109 -3.22 -5.40 -11.39
CA GLY A 109 -1.83 -5.50 -11.86
C GLY A 109 -1.25 -4.18 -12.38
N GLU A 110 -1.80 -3.03 -12.00
CA GLU A 110 -1.37 -1.75 -12.55
C GLU A 110 -0.08 -1.28 -11.86
N ARG A 111 1.02 -1.33 -12.60
CA ARG A 111 2.33 -0.86 -12.14
C ARG A 111 2.51 0.61 -12.48
N THR A 112 2.90 1.44 -11.51
CA THR A 112 3.23 2.85 -11.74
C THR A 112 4.73 3.11 -11.90
N GLY A 113 5.59 2.20 -11.47
CA GLY A 113 7.02 2.23 -11.78
C GLY A 113 7.47 1.20 -12.82
N PRO A 114 8.79 0.99 -12.95
CA PRO A 114 9.34 0.08 -13.94
C PRO A 114 9.07 -1.38 -13.57
N ASP A 115 8.90 -2.23 -14.58
CA ASP A 115 8.74 -3.66 -14.37
C ASP A 115 10.08 -4.34 -14.04
N PRO A 116 10.24 -5.00 -12.88
CA PRO A 116 11.51 -5.58 -12.45
C PRO A 116 12.06 -6.65 -13.41
N ASP A 117 11.21 -7.32 -14.20
CA ASP A 117 11.65 -8.38 -15.12
C ASP A 117 12.25 -7.81 -16.42
N THR A 118 11.96 -6.55 -16.74
CA THR A 118 12.38 -5.91 -18.01
C THR A 118 13.21 -4.64 -17.80
N PHE A 119 13.22 -4.08 -16.60
CA PHE A 119 13.96 -2.87 -16.29
C PHE A 119 15.48 -3.11 -16.37
N ASN A 120 16.17 -2.29 -17.16
CA ASN A 120 17.62 -2.40 -17.43
C ASN A 120 18.07 -3.72 -18.07
N VAL A 121 17.17 -4.44 -18.75
CA VAL A 121 17.57 -5.55 -19.61
C VAL A 121 18.18 -4.96 -20.89
N ALA A 122 19.43 -5.33 -21.18
CA ALA A 122 20.23 -4.86 -22.31
C ALA A 122 19.73 -5.38 -23.67
#